data_AF-A0A9P6ZHH3-F1
#
_entry.id   AF-A0A9P6ZHH3-F1
#
_cell.length_a   1.000
_cell.length_b   1.000
_cell.length_c   1.000
_cell.angle_alpha   90.00
_cell.angle_beta   90.00
_cell.angle_gamma   90.00
#
_symmetry.space_group_name_H-M   'P 1'
#
loop_
_entity.id
_entity.type
_entity.pdbx_description
1 polymer ?
#
loop_
_entity_poly.entity_id
_entity_poly.type
_entity_poly.pdbx_seq_one_letter_code
_entity_poly.pdbx_strand_id
1 'polypeptide(L)'
;MGRSVIQKNLQALLCALGDIEPKLMNCIIKDEYTSKSNNETFWRYHCSVVPLVKEERGKKPQKAQTCSRCQTIMYPGAENSPLNHKRGYCADGVKQVSKSGEDLPPWPQPQGLFSEGRTFHPHAFLTAVQRVYERVFSQGPGEMDILETEAFAKLLASRTEIREDGAVLFRLFTDIVVDSSTPRDRIVTHNGNQWLRINFLQQL
;
A
#
# COMPACT_ATOMS: atom_id res chain seq x y z
N MET A 1 6.01 -29.90 24.80
CA MET A 1 5.00 -28.85 24.52
C MET A 1 5.58 -27.90 23.48
N GLY A 2 5.16 -28.03 22.22
CA GLY A 2 5.60 -27.11 21.16
C GLY A 2 4.96 -25.75 21.35
N ARG A 3 5.77 -24.69 21.42
CA ARG A 3 5.26 -23.32 21.41
C ARG A 3 4.57 -23.09 20.06
N SER A 4 3.26 -22.86 20.09
CA SER A 4 2.53 -22.36 18.93
C SER A 4 3.19 -21.04 18.52
N VAL A 5 3.81 -21.04 17.33
CA VAL A 5 4.31 -19.81 16.73
C VAL A 5 3.07 -19.05 16.26
N ILE A 6 2.65 -18.06 17.04
CA ILE A 6 1.58 -17.15 16.62
C ILE A 6 2.12 -16.37 15.41
N GLN A 7 1.59 -16.67 14.23
CA GLN A 7 1.89 -15.90 13.03
C GLN A 7 1.38 -14.48 13.24
N LYS A 8 2.30 -13.54 13.50
CA LYS A 8 1.96 -12.13 13.65
C LYS A 8 1.55 -11.60 12.29
N ASN A 9 0.34 -11.04 12.22
CA ASN A 9 -0.11 -10.32 11.04
C ASN A 9 0.74 -9.05 10.88
N LEU A 10 1.60 -9.01 9.86
CA LEU A 10 2.54 -7.90 9.63
C LEU A 10 1.80 -6.57 9.36
N GLN A 11 0.65 -6.64 8.69
CA GLN A 11 -0.22 -5.48 8.48
C GLN A 11 -0.75 -4.93 9.81
N ALA A 12 -1.16 -5.80 10.74
CA ALA A 12 -1.66 -5.37 12.04
C ALA A 12 -0.57 -4.67 12.86
N LEU A 13 0.69 -5.13 12.77
CA LEU A 13 1.83 -4.47 13.41
C LEU A 13 2.07 -3.08 12.82
N LEU A 14 2.04 -2.94 11.49
CA LEU A 14 2.23 -1.64 10.82
C LEU A 14 1.11 -0.65 11.14
N CYS A 15 -0.15 -1.11 11.17
CA CYS A 15 -1.27 -0.28 11.62
C CYS A 15 -1.06 0.20 13.06
N ALA A 16 -0.63 -0.68 13.96
CA ALA A 16 -0.35 -0.30 15.35
C ALA A 16 0.80 0.71 15.47
N LEU A 17 1.84 0.59 14.64
CA LEU A 17 2.93 1.57 14.58
C LEU A 17 2.42 2.92 14.05
N GLY A 18 1.64 2.92 12.98
CA GLY A 18 1.03 4.12 12.43
C GLY A 18 0.00 4.80 13.36
N ASP A 19 -0.58 4.08 14.32
CA ASP A 19 -1.40 4.65 15.40
C ASP A 19 -0.56 5.29 16.53
N ILE A 20 0.70 4.88 16.69
CA ILE A 20 1.60 5.34 17.75
C ILE A 20 2.44 6.53 17.28
N GLU A 21 2.97 6.50 16.05
CA GLU A 21 3.82 7.56 15.50
C GLU A 21 3.18 8.96 15.62
N PRO A 22 1.89 9.18 15.29
CA PRO A 22 1.26 10.50 15.42
C PRO A 22 1.11 10.94 16.88
N LYS A 23 0.98 9.99 17.81
CA LYS A 23 0.89 10.31 19.25
C LYS A 23 2.23 10.80 19.75
N LEU A 24 3.31 10.09 19.41
CA LEU A 24 4.69 10.53 19.71
C LEU A 24 4.98 11.91 19.11
N MET A 25 4.62 12.11 17.84
CA MET A 25 4.75 13.41 17.17
C MET A 25 4.00 14.53 17.89
N ASN A 26 2.74 14.29 18.29
CA ASN A 26 1.95 15.28 19.02
C ASN A 26 2.57 15.61 20.39
N CYS A 27 3.10 14.62 21.11
CA CYS A 27 3.79 14.86 22.38
C CYS A 27 5.01 15.76 22.19
N ILE A 28 5.86 15.45 21.19
CA ILE A 28 7.06 16.25 20.85
C ILE A 28 6.68 17.68 20.45
N ILE A 29 5.65 17.82 19.60
CA ILE A 29 5.19 19.11 19.07
C ILE A 29 4.58 20.01 20.15
N LYS A 30 3.77 19.42 21.04
CA LYS A 30 3.03 20.16 22.08
C LYS A 30 3.80 20.33 23.38
N ASP A 31 4.95 19.66 23.50
CA ASP A 31 5.69 19.51 24.76
C ASP A 31 4.81 18.95 25.90
N GLU A 32 3.84 18.08 25.56
CA GLU A 32 2.85 17.51 26.47
C GLU A 32 3.07 15.99 26.57
N TYR A 33 3.63 15.54 27.69
CA TYR A 33 4.02 14.13 27.91
C TYR A 33 3.17 13.42 28.96
N THR A 34 2.09 14.03 29.44
CA THR A 34 1.27 13.45 30.51
C THR A 34 0.50 12.23 30.00
N SER A 35 0.73 11.07 30.62
CA SER A 35 -0.04 9.85 30.34
C SER A 35 -1.37 9.81 31.13
N LYS A 36 -2.21 8.81 30.87
CA LYS A 36 -3.49 8.61 31.59
C LYS A 36 -3.32 8.43 33.11
N SER A 37 -2.13 8.06 33.57
CA SER A 37 -1.80 7.94 34.99
C SER A 37 -1.15 9.21 35.58
N ASN A 38 -1.26 10.35 34.88
CA ASN A 38 -0.62 11.63 35.23
C ASN A 38 0.90 11.55 35.39
N ASN A 39 1.54 10.60 34.70
CA ASN A 39 3.00 10.41 34.71
C ASN A 39 3.58 10.73 33.32
N GLU A 40 4.73 11.39 33.26
CA GLU A 40 5.43 11.77 32.03
C GLU A 40 6.57 10.83 31.61
N THR A 41 7.07 9.98 32.52
CA THR A 41 8.28 9.16 32.30
C THR A 41 8.16 8.29 31.06
N PHE A 42 6.99 7.68 30.84
CA PHE A 42 6.74 6.85 29.67
C PHE A 42 6.91 7.64 28.37
N TRP A 43 6.17 8.74 28.20
CA TRP A 43 6.20 9.50 26.95
C TRP A 43 7.52 10.23 26.75
N ARG A 44 8.16 10.76 27.81
CA ARG A 44 9.49 11.37 27.70
C ARG A 44 10.54 10.36 27.24
N TYR A 45 10.55 9.16 27.82
CA TYR A 45 11.45 8.10 27.39
C TYR A 45 11.20 7.73 25.92
N HIS A 46 9.96 7.42 25.57
CA HIS A 46 9.62 6.99 24.20
C HIS A 46 9.81 8.08 23.13
N CYS A 47 9.56 9.35 23.45
CA CYS A 47 9.81 10.45 22.51
C CYS A 47 11.31 10.75 22.35
N SER A 48 12.14 10.48 23.37
CA SER A 48 13.60 10.71 23.30
C SER A 48 14.34 9.67 22.44
N VAL A 49 13.80 8.46 22.32
CA VAL A 49 14.47 7.35 21.61
C VAL A 49 14.05 7.21 20.15
N VAL A 50 12.95 7.84 19.72
CA VAL A 50 12.46 7.77 18.33
C VAL A 50 12.59 9.13 17.65
N PRO A 51 13.58 9.33 16.75
CA PRO A 51 13.76 10.59 16.04
C PRO A 51 12.70 10.72 14.93
N LEU A 52 11.51 11.21 15.27
CA LEU A 52 10.38 11.35 14.33
C LEU A 52 10.29 12.73 13.65
N VAL A 53 11.04 13.73 14.13
CA VAL A 53 11.00 15.12 13.62
C VAL A 53 12.40 15.59 13.28
N LYS A 54 12.56 16.22 12.11
CA LYS A 54 13.71 17.11 11.85
C LYS A 54 13.35 18.51 12.35
N GLU A 55 14.15 19.10 13.23
CA GLU A 55 13.94 20.45 13.77
C GLU A 55 13.88 21.50 12.63
N GLU A 56 12.68 21.87 12.19
CA GLU A 56 12.50 23.08 11.39
C GLU A 56 12.35 24.28 12.33
N ARG A 57 13.46 24.99 12.57
CA ARG A 57 13.48 26.24 13.34
C ARG A 57 12.59 27.29 12.67
N GLY A 58 11.51 27.71 13.35
CA GLY A 58 10.82 28.97 13.07
C GLY A 58 9.39 28.88 12.50
N LYS A 59 8.82 27.70 12.27
CA LYS A 59 7.40 27.55 11.87
C LYS A 59 6.58 26.88 12.97
N LYS A 60 5.33 27.32 13.16
CA LYS A 60 4.41 26.67 14.12
C LYS A 60 4.28 25.19 13.75
N PRO A 61 4.46 24.27 14.70
CA PRO A 61 4.39 22.86 14.41
C PRO A 61 2.95 22.48 14.03
N GLN A 62 2.76 22.08 12.79
CA GLN A 62 1.46 21.64 12.29
C GLN A 62 1.27 20.15 12.60
N LYS A 63 0.03 19.73 12.87
CA LYS A 63 -0.29 18.31 13.08
C LYS A 63 0.20 17.50 11.87
N ALA A 64 1.10 16.54 12.11
CA ALA A 64 1.59 15.65 11.07
C ALA A 64 0.41 14.92 10.41
N GLN A 65 0.32 15.03 9.09
CA GLN A 65 -0.70 14.36 8.30
C GLN A 65 -0.26 12.91 8.08
N THR A 66 -1.13 11.95 8.40
CA THR A 66 -0.91 10.53 8.14
C THR A 66 -1.64 10.06 6.90
N CYS A 67 -1.05 9.09 6.20
CA CYS A 67 -1.67 8.43 5.09
C CYS A 67 -2.68 7.39 5.59
N SER A 68 -3.95 7.47 5.19
CA SER A 68 -4.98 6.51 5.61
C SER A 68 -4.74 5.07 5.13
N ARG A 69 -3.86 4.87 4.14
CA ARG A 69 -3.54 3.55 3.56
C ARG A 69 -2.40 2.85 4.28
N CYS A 70 -1.23 3.49 4.31
CA CYS A 70 -0.02 2.91 4.92
C CYS A 70 0.20 3.34 6.37
N GLN A 71 -0.62 4.28 6.88
CA GLN A 71 -0.55 4.84 8.23
C GLN A 71 0.75 5.57 8.57
N THR A 72 1.62 5.84 7.59
CA THR A 72 2.85 6.61 7.79
C THR A 72 2.64 8.11 7.64
N ILE A 73 3.59 8.90 8.15
CA ILE A 73 3.62 10.36 7.98
C ILE A 73 3.75 10.70 6.49
N MET A 74 2.87 11.58 5.99
CA MET A 74 2.83 11.93 4.58
C MET A 74 3.98 12.83 4.13
N TYR A 75 4.44 13.76 4.98
CA TYR A 75 5.45 14.76 4.58
C TYR A 75 6.63 14.78 5.55
N PRO A 76 7.41 13.68 5.64
CA PRO A 76 8.54 13.60 6.57
C PRO A 76 9.79 14.36 6.09
N GLY A 77 9.87 14.72 4.80
CA GLY A 77 10.98 15.49 4.23
C GLY A 77 10.61 16.91 3.84
N ALA A 78 11.61 17.69 3.43
CA ALA A 78 11.44 19.05 2.92
C ALA A 78 10.51 19.10 1.69
N GLU A 79 10.10 20.30 1.29
CA GLU A 79 9.29 20.51 0.09
C GLU A 79 9.91 19.81 -1.13
N ASN A 80 9.08 19.10 -1.91
CA ASN A 80 9.47 18.26 -3.06
C ASN A 80 10.37 17.04 -2.74
N SER A 81 10.56 16.67 -1.47
CA SER A 81 11.28 15.45 -1.11
C SER A 81 10.61 14.20 -1.71
N PRO A 82 11.38 13.24 -2.27
CA PRO A 82 10.83 11.97 -2.75
C PRO A 82 10.26 11.09 -1.61
N LEU A 83 10.58 11.42 -0.35
CA LEU A 83 10.01 10.75 0.83
C LEU A 83 8.56 11.19 1.10
N ASN A 84 8.13 12.31 0.50
CA ASN A 84 6.80 12.85 0.72
C ASN A 84 5.78 12.14 -0.16
N HIS A 85 4.64 11.81 0.42
CA HIS A 85 3.46 11.38 -0.30
C HIS A 85 2.96 12.51 -1.19
N LYS A 86 2.50 12.16 -2.39
CA LYS A 86 1.68 13.08 -3.18
C LYS A 86 0.33 13.26 -2.48
N ARG A 87 -0.20 14.49 -2.48
CA ARG A 87 -1.47 14.81 -1.82
C ARG A 87 -2.61 13.92 -2.32
N GLY A 88 -3.24 13.16 -1.42
CA GLY A 88 -4.37 12.27 -1.71
C GLY A 88 -3.98 10.87 -2.21
N TYR A 89 -2.69 10.55 -2.30
CA TYR A 89 -2.19 9.28 -2.79
C TYR A 89 -1.17 8.66 -1.82
N CYS A 90 -1.10 7.33 -1.81
CA CYS A 90 -0.14 6.56 -1.05
C CYS A 90 1.17 6.39 -1.85
N ALA A 91 2.25 6.00 -1.16
CA ALA A 91 3.56 5.76 -1.78
C ALA A 91 3.56 4.63 -2.83
N ASP A 92 2.57 3.73 -2.80
CA ASP A 92 2.32 2.71 -3.83
C ASP A 92 1.55 3.25 -5.07
N GLY A 93 1.28 4.56 -5.09
CA GLY A 93 0.58 5.23 -6.18
C GLY A 93 -0.94 5.11 -6.14
N VAL A 94 -1.54 4.49 -5.11
CA VAL A 94 -3.00 4.31 -5.01
C VAL A 94 -3.67 5.49 -4.28
N LYS A 95 -4.92 5.84 -4.63
CA LYS A 95 -5.72 6.87 -3.92
C LYS A 95 -5.91 6.49 -2.45
N GLN A 96 -5.82 7.45 -1.54
CA GLN A 96 -6.04 7.25 -0.09
C GLN A 96 -7.49 6.92 0.27
N VAL A 97 -8.44 7.41 -0.51
CA VAL A 97 -9.89 7.26 -0.29
C VAL A 97 -10.56 6.99 -1.64
N SER A 98 -11.48 6.03 -1.66
CA SER A 98 -12.32 5.78 -2.83
C SER A 98 -13.41 6.86 -2.94
N LYS A 99 -13.60 7.39 -4.15
CA LYS A 99 -14.68 8.37 -4.43
C LYS A 99 -15.94 7.73 -5.02
N SER A 100 -15.79 6.55 -5.63
CA SER A 100 -16.84 5.86 -6.39
C SER A 100 -17.50 4.72 -5.61
N GLY A 101 -17.02 4.43 -4.40
CA GLY A 101 -17.47 3.27 -3.63
C GLY A 101 -16.85 1.96 -4.07
N GLU A 102 -16.04 1.95 -5.15
CA GLU A 102 -15.23 0.80 -5.52
C GLU A 102 -14.09 0.60 -4.51
N ASP A 103 -13.85 -0.66 -4.12
CA ASP A 103 -12.76 -1.02 -3.21
C ASP A 103 -11.40 -0.67 -3.83
N LEU A 104 -10.57 0.00 -3.02
CA LEU A 104 -9.20 0.31 -3.43
C LEU A 104 -8.33 -0.96 -3.40
N PRO A 105 -7.27 -1.02 -4.23
CA PRO A 105 -6.26 -2.06 -4.10
C PRO A 105 -5.77 -2.20 -2.64
N PRO A 106 -5.57 -3.42 -2.12
CA PRO A 106 -4.92 -3.64 -0.83
C PRO A 106 -3.56 -2.94 -0.76
N TRP A 107 -3.06 -2.59 0.42
CA TRP A 107 -1.73 -2.00 0.57
C TRP A 107 -0.74 -3.05 1.11
N PRO A 108 0.54 -3.03 0.71
CA PRO A 108 1.14 -2.25 -0.38
C PRO A 108 0.96 -2.93 -1.74
N GLN A 109 0.86 -2.14 -2.81
CA GLN A 109 0.94 -2.64 -4.18
C GLN A 109 2.36 -2.49 -4.74
N PRO A 110 2.79 -3.41 -5.62
CA PRO A 110 4.02 -3.27 -6.37
C PRO A 110 4.16 -1.90 -7.05
N GLN A 111 5.34 -1.32 -6.96
CA GLN A 111 5.63 -0.01 -7.53
C GLN A 111 5.38 0.02 -9.04
N GLY A 112 4.77 1.11 -9.51
CA GLY A 112 4.49 1.33 -10.93
C GLY A 112 3.20 0.69 -11.46
N LEU A 113 2.45 -0.08 -10.65
CA LEU A 113 1.13 -0.56 -11.06
C LEU A 113 0.11 0.58 -11.18
N PHE A 114 0.22 1.57 -10.29
CA PHE A 114 -0.65 2.72 -10.25
C PHE A 114 0.17 4.01 -10.25
N SER A 115 -0.23 4.97 -11.07
CA SER A 115 0.30 6.34 -11.03
C SER A 115 -0.78 7.31 -10.59
N GLU A 116 -0.49 8.01 -9.50
CA GLU A 116 -1.35 9.07 -8.95
C GLU A 116 -2.81 8.65 -8.78
N GLY A 117 -3.06 7.37 -8.50
CA GLY A 117 -4.38 6.78 -8.32
C GLY A 117 -5.33 6.96 -9.51
N ARG A 118 -4.80 7.37 -10.67
CA ARG A 118 -5.54 7.77 -11.86
C ARG A 118 -5.25 6.86 -13.04
N THR A 119 -4.03 6.34 -13.11
CA THR A 119 -3.59 5.46 -14.18
C THR A 119 -3.24 4.10 -13.63
N PHE A 120 -3.78 3.05 -14.24
CA PHE A 120 -3.37 1.67 -14.05
C PHE A 120 -2.45 1.28 -15.21
N HIS A 121 -1.34 0.60 -14.90
CA HIS A 121 -0.34 0.20 -15.89
C HIS A 121 -0.33 -1.33 -16.08
N PRO A 122 -1.11 -1.87 -17.04
CA PRO A 122 -1.20 -3.31 -17.30
C PRO A 122 0.14 -4.01 -17.53
N HIS A 123 1.12 -3.35 -18.16
CA HIS A 123 2.42 -3.97 -18.38
C HIS A 123 3.12 -4.27 -17.04
N ALA A 124 3.24 -3.27 -16.16
CA ALA A 124 3.83 -3.44 -14.83
C ALA A 124 3.06 -4.46 -13.98
N PHE A 125 1.72 -4.43 -14.06
CA PHE A 125 0.85 -5.41 -13.41
C PHE A 125 1.13 -6.84 -13.88
N LEU A 126 1.18 -7.08 -15.19
CA LEU A 126 1.44 -8.42 -15.75
C LEU A 126 2.85 -8.91 -15.40
N THR A 127 3.85 -8.04 -15.38
CA THR A 127 5.19 -8.36 -14.88
C THR A 127 5.15 -8.75 -13.40
N ALA A 128 4.35 -8.07 -12.57
CA ALA A 128 4.18 -8.43 -11.16
C ALA A 128 3.49 -9.80 -11.00
N VAL A 129 2.47 -10.12 -11.80
CA VAL A 129 1.82 -11.45 -11.83
C VAL A 129 2.86 -12.53 -12.13
N GLN A 130 3.66 -12.34 -13.18
CA GLN A 130 4.70 -13.29 -13.57
C GLN A 130 5.71 -13.49 -12.44
N ARG A 131 6.18 -12.42 -11.79
CA ARG A 131 7.13 -12.50 -10.67
C ARG A 131 6.56 -13.28 -9.48
N VAL A 132 5.31 -13.07 -9.12
CA VAL A 132 4.67 -13.82 -8.03
C VAL A 132 4.53 -15.29 -8.40
N TYR A 133 4.14 -15.59 -9.64
CA TYR A 133 4.08 -16.98 -10.12
C TYR A 133 5.45 -17.66 -10.06
N GLU A 134 6.49 -17.07 -10.66
CA GLU A 134 7.85 -17.62 -10.66
C GLU A 134 8.40 -17.82 -9.25
N ARG A 135 8.11 -16.91 -8.32
CA ARG A 135 8.57 -17.02 -6.93
C ARG A 135 7.78 -18.04 -6.11
N VAL A 136 6.49 -18.22 -6.35
CA VAL A 136 5.70 -19.22 -5.61
C VAL A 136 6.03 -20.64 -6.12
N PHE A 137 6.24 -20.79 -7.43
CA PHE A 137 6.33 -22.10 -8.06
C PHE A 137 7.75 -22.52 -8.48
N SER A 138 8.69 -21.60 -8.69
CA SER A 138 10.02 -21.92 -9.25
C SER A 138 11.21 -21.61 -8.35
N GLN A 139 11.09 -20.62 -7.46
CA GLN A 139 12.18 -20.20 -6.58
C GLN A 139 11.68 -20.26 -5.14
N GLY A 140 12.08 -21.29 -4.37
CA GLY A 140 11.68 -21.44 -2.96
C GLY A 140 11.87 -20.16 -2.11
N PRO A 141 11.41 -20.14 -0.84
CA PRO A 141 11.21 -18.92 -0.05
C PRO A 141 12.53 -18.16 0.23
N GLY A 142 12.99 -17.37 -0.74
CA GLY A 142 14.08 -16.39 -0.59
C GLY A 142 13.59 -15.09 0.05
N GLU A 143 14.32 -13.99 -0.15
CA GLU A 143 13.89 -12.65 0.26
C GLU A 143 12.68 -12.19 -0.58
N MET A 144 11.49 -12.59 -0.12
CA MET A 144 10.22 -12.13 -0.64
C MET A 144 9.73 -10.99 0.24
N ASP A 145 9.30 -9.88 -0.35
CA ASP A 145 8.46 -8.92 0.37
C ASP A 145 7.10 -9.58 0.60
N ILE A 146 6.96 -10.21 1.76
CA ILE A 146 5.77 -10.98 2.15
C ILE A 146 4.54 -10.06 2.14
N LEU A 147 4.69 -8.80 2.54
CA LEU A 147 3.58 -7.88 2.66
C LEU A 147 3.05 -7.45 1.30
N GLU A 148 3.95 -7.01 0.41
CA GLU A 148 3.60 -6.68 -0.97
C GLU A 148 3.03 -7.88 -1.71
N THR A 149 3.64 -9.06 -1.53
CA THR A 149 3.17 -10.29 -2.18
C THR A 149 1.78 -10.69 -1.70
N GLU A 150 1.52 -10.65 -0.40
CA GLU A 150 0.20 -10.97 0.16
C GLU A 150 -0.87 -9.96 -0.30
N ALA A 151 -0.56 -8.66 -0.26
CA ALA A 151 -1.47 -7.61 -0.70
C ALA A 151 -1.76 -7.68 -2.20
N PHE A 152 -0.76 -7.97 -3.03
CA PHE A 152 -0.94 -8.15 -4.46
C PHE A 152 -1.72 -9.44 -4.78
N ALA A 153 -1.46 -10.55 -4.09
CA ALA A 153 -2.23 -11.78 -4.25
C ALA A 153 -3.71 -11.58 -3.89
N LYS A 154 -4.01 -10.80 -2.83
CA LYS A 154 -5.38 -10.40 -2.48
C LYS A 154 -6.04 -9.58 -3.59
N LEU A 155 -5.30 -8.64 -4.20
CA LEU A 155 -5.80 -7.88 -5.35
C LEU A 155 -6.19 -8.83 -6.48
N LEU A 156 -5.28 -9.74 -6.87
CA LEU A 156 -5.51 -10.71 -7.94
C LEU A 156 -6.74 -11.56 -7.66
N ALA A 157 -6.81 -12.17 -6.48
CA ALA A 157 -7.93 -13.03 -6.10
C ALA A 157 -9.28 -12.29 -6.13
N SER A 158 -9.31 -11.03 -5.69
CA SER A 158 -10.56 -10.25 -5.60
C SER A 158 -11.11 -9.78 -6.96
N ARG A 159 -10.29 -9.78 -8.01
CA ARG A 159 -10.66 -9.19 -9.32
C ARG A 159 -10.39 -10.11 -10.51
N THR A 160 -9.93 -11.34 -10.28
CA THR A 160 -9.67 -12.30 -11.35
C THR A 160 -10.84 -13.27 -11.51
N GLU A 161 -11.22 -13.54 -12.75
CA GLU A 161 -12.20 -14.55 -13.14
C GLU A 161 -11.57 -15.49 -14.16
N ILE A 162 -11.77 -16.80 -13.98
CA ILE A 162 -11.40 -17.82 -14.96
C ILE A 162 -12.69 -18.21 -15.70
N ARG A 163 -12.70 -18.00 -17.02
CA ARG A 163 -13.85 -18.33 -17.86
C ARG A 163 -13.84 -19.79 -18.28
N GLU A 164 -14.99 -20.26 -18.79
CA GLU A 164 -15.17 -21.63 -19.28
C GLU A 164 -14.22 -21.99 -20.43
N ASP A 165 -13.81 -21.01 -21.24
CA ASP A 165 -12.83 -21.16 -22.32
C ASP A 165 -11.36 -21.19 -21.82
N GLY A 166 -11.15 -21.19 -20.50
CA GLY A 166 -9.84 -21.14 -19.86
C GLY A 166 -9.19 -19.76 -19.89
N ALA A 167 -9.86 -18.71 -20.36
CA ALA A 167 -9.33 -17.36 -20.30
C ALA A 167 -9.31 -16.84 -18.86
N VAL A 168 -8.14 -16.34 -18.44
CA VAL A 168 -7.97 -15.68 -17.15
C VAL A 168 -8.08 -14.17 -17.34
N LEU A 169 -9.07 -13.56 -16.70
CA LEU A 169 -9.42 -12.15 -16.87
C LEU A 169 -9.32 -11.41 -15.55
N PHE A 170 -8.71 -10.22 -15.56
CA PHE A 170 -8.66 -9.31 -14.42
C PHE A 170 -9.58 -8.11 -14.65
N ARG A 171 -10.58 -7.91 -13.78
CA ARG A 171 -11.54 -6.81 -13.87
C ARG A 171 -10.83 -5.48 -13.65
N LEU A 172 -10.85 -4.60 -14.66
CA LEU A 172 -10.28 -3.26 -14.56
C LEU A 172 -11.11 -2.39 -13.61
N PHE A 173 -10.48 -1.37 -13.02
CA PHE A 173 -11.16 -0.42 -12.15
C PHE A 173 -11.99 0.55 -12.97
N THR A 174 -13.17 0.93 -12.47
CA THR A 174 -14.08 1.84 -13.19
C THR A 174 -13.55 3.26 -13.23
N ASP A 175 -12.87 3.70 -12.17
CA ASP A 175 -12.44 5.09 -11.98
C ASP A 175 -10.93 5.30 -12.13
N ILE A 176 -10.26 4.33 -12.75
CA ILE A 176 -8.84 4.38 -13.06
C ILE A 176 -8.68 4.16 -14.56
N VAL A 177 -8.04 5.13 -15.21
CA VAL A 177 -7.73 5.07 -16.63
C VAL A 177 -6.67 4.00 -16.85
N VAL A 178 -6.88 3.16 -17.86
CA VAL A 178 -5.84 2.23 -18.31
C VAL A 178 -4.83 2.99 -19.14
N ASP A 179 -3.54 2.76 -18.88
CA ASP A 179 -2.45 3.34 -19.66
C ASP A 179 -2.67 3.17 -21.16
N SER A 180 -2.62 4.28 -21.92
CA SER A 180 -2.91 4.32 -23.35
C SER A 180 -1.95 3.49 -24.21
N SER A 181 -0.77 3.14 -23.69
CA SER A 181 0.16 2.22 -24.35
C SER A 181 -0.30 0.77 -24.33
N THR A 182 -1.33 0.43 -23.54
CA THR A 182 -1.89 -0.92 -23.47
C THR A 182 -2.58 -1.29 -24.79
N PRO A 183 -2.17 -2.37 -25.48
CA PRO A 183 -2.85 -2.85 -26.68
C PRO A 183 -4.32 -3.18 -26.41
N ARG A 184 -5.23 -2.67 -27.25
CA ARG A 184 -6.69 -2.80 -27.04
C ARG A 184 -7.19 -4.24 -27.13
N ASP A 185 -6.53 -5.09 -27.90
CA ASP A 185 -6.80 -6.53 -28.04
C ASP A 185 -6.58 -7.31 -26.73
N ARG A 186 -5.85 -6.73 -25.77
CA ARG A 186 -5.72 -7.28 -24.42
C ARG A 186 -6.88 -6.94 -23.49
N ILE A 187 -7.73 -5.98 -23.87
CA ILE A 187 -8.87 -5.54 -23.08
C ILE A 187 -10.15 -6.08 -23.71
N VAL A 188 -10.92 -6.83 -22.95
CA VAL A 188 -12.22 -7.37 -23.36
C VAL A 188 -13.34 -6.71 -22.57
N THR A 189 -14.48 -6.50 -23.21
CA THR A 189 -15.69 -6.05 -22.53
C THR A 189 -16.59 -7.27 -22.27
N HIS A 190 -16.96 -7.48 -21.02
CA HIS A 190 -17.82 -8.59 -20.59
C HIS A 190 -18.73 -8.12 -19.46
N ASN A 191 -20.04 -8.35 -19.60
CA ASN A 191 -21.07 -7.90 -18.65
C ASN A 191 -20.97 -6.41 -18.29
N GLY A 192 -20.74 -5.56 -19.30
CA GLY A 192 -20.62 -4.10 -19.12
C GLY A 192 -19.33 -3.64 -18.44
N ASN A 193 -18.43 -4.55 -18.06
CA ASN A 193 -17.16 -4.25 -17.42
C ASN A 193 -15.99 -4.46 -18.39
N GLN A 194 -14.91 -3.71 -18.20
CA GLN A 194 -13.66 -3.93 -18.92
C GLN A 194 -12.76 -4.89 -18.14
N TRP A 195 -12.10 -5.79 -18.86
CA TRP A 195 -11.24 -6.81 -18.29
C TRP A 195 -9.93 -6.89 -19.05
N LEU A 196 -8.84 -7.06 -18.33
CA LEU A 196 -7.52 -7.33 -18.88
C LEU A 196 -7.30 -8.84 -18.98
N ARG A 197 -6.87 -9.33 -20.15
CA ARG A 197 -6.44 -10.74 -20.30
C ARG A 197 -5.09 -10.98 -19.65
N ILE A 198 -4.99 -12.02 -18.81
CA ILE A 198 -3.74 -12.51 -18.23
C ILE A 198 -3.29 -13.74 -19.03
N ASN A 199 -2.60 -13.52 -20.14
CA ASN A 199 -2.24 -14.58 -21.09
C ASN A 199 -1.12 -15.52 -20.61
N PHE A 200 -0.39 -15.17 -19.54
CA PHE A 200 0.74 -15.95 -19.03
C PHE A 200 0.34 -17.33 -18.48
N LEU A 201 -0.95 -17.55 -18.18
CA LEU A 201 -1.46 -18.81 -17.64
C LEU A 201 -2.05 -19.76 -18.72
N GLN A 202 -2.08 -19.35 -20.00
CA GLN A 202 -2.58 -20.19 -21.10
C GLN A 202 -1.50 -21.03 -21.78
N GLN A 203 -0.23 -20.90 -21.37
CA GLN A 203 0.92 -21.62 -21.93
C GLN A 203 1.65 -22.52 -20.91
N LEU A 204 0.99 -22.87 -19.80
CA LEU A 204 1.47 -23.86 -18.83
C LEU A 204 0.64 -25.14 -18.95
#